data_AF-A0A2H3JAN4-F1
#
_entry.id   AF-A0A2H3JAN4-F1
#
_cell.length_a   1.000
_cell.length_b   1.000
_cell.length_c   1.000
_cell.angle_alpha   90.00
_cell.angle_beta   90.00
_cell.angle_gamma   90.00
#
_symmetry.space_group_name_H-M   'P 1'
#
loop_
_entity.id
_entity.type
_entity.pdbx_description
1 polymer ?
#
loop_
_entity_poly.entity_id
_entity_poly.type
_entity_poly.pdbx_seq_one_letter_code
_entity_poly.pdbx_strand_id
1 'polypeptide(L)'
;MLNMPEPELNAILMLRPLTWNLAEAINNLAHQARVKGFLPGGLSIWNYSEFWKVLLHLEEDMQSMELSCYNLSNTEMKAVYPKYRLSVPGLSEGKPSAIVGDKILVKKSNDDSDSWYMGIVHAIGFKELDLYVNGGFSLHRSGNKVDVRFQLLTPARILFPEGRHTDGLRRCSEAQLVSLNLMNAAMADHLEQLEAVVAIANMPPGSVAFVVFTP
;
A
#
# COMPACT_ATOMS: atom_id res chain seq x y z
N MET A 1 -11.82 23.08 -5.74
CA MET A 1 -12.85 22.10 -5.34
C MET A 1 -13.70 21.84 -6.57
N LEU A 2 -13.49 20.70 -7.25
CA LEU A 2 -14.32 20.30 -8.39
C LEU A 2 -15.65 19.80 -7.84
N ASN A 3 -16.72 20.53 -8.16
CA ASN A 3 -18.08 20.23 -7.75
C ASN A 3 -18.61 19.12 -8.67
N MET A 4 -18.40 17.86 -8.30
CA MET A 4 -19.01 16.72 -8.98
C MET A 4 -20.41 16.47 -8.41
N PRO A 5 -21.45 16.30 -9.24
CA PRO A 5 -22.83 16.12 -8.79
C PRO A 5 -23.04 14.75 -8.10
N GLU A 6 -23.79 14.72 -6.99
CA GLU A 6 -24.16 13.53 -6.19
C GLU A 6 -24.53 12.23 -6.95
N PRO A 7 -25.20 12.24 -8.12
CA PRO A 7 -25.44 11.01 -8.88
C PRO A 7 -24.17 10.29 -9.36
N GLU A 8 -23.05 10.99 -9.58
CA GLU A 8 -21.77 10.37 -9.95
C GLU A 8 -21.11 9.72 -8.73
N LEU A 9 -21.28 10.29 -7.54
CA LEU A 9 -20.85 9.67 -6.28
C LEU A 9 -21.56 8.34 -6.05
N ASN A 10 -22.86 8.27 -6.35
CA ASN A 10 -23.64 7.03 -6.26
C ASN A 10 -23.25 6.01 -7.34
N ALA A 11 -22.86 6.44 -8.54
CA ALA A 11 -22.36 5.53 -9.59
C ALA A 11 -21.00 4.92 -9.21
N ILE A 12 -20.16 5.71 -8.54
CA ILE A 12 -18.85 5.32 -8.01
C ILE A 12 -19.00 4.41 -6.78
N LEU A 13 -19.93 4.72 -5.87
CA LEU A 13 -20.35 3.84 -4.75
C LEU A 13 -21.07 2.57 -5.23
N MET A 14 -21.58 2.55 -6.47
CA MET A 14 -22.14 1.39 -7.17
C MET A 14 -21.13 0.63 -8.03
N LEU A 15 -19.81 0.90 -7.92
CA LEU A 15 -18.82 -0.14 -8.19
C LEU A 15 -19.00 -1.21 -7.11
N ARG A 16 -20.04 -2.05 -7.31
CA ARG A 16 -20.26 -3.25 -6.55
C ARG A 16 -18.90 -3.94 -6.44
N PRO A 17 -18.44 -4.32 -5.23
CA PRO A 17 -17.33 -5.25 -5.14
C PRO A 17 -17.66 -6.37 -6.10
N LEU A 18 -16.71 -6.72 -6.99
CA LEU A 18 -16.83 -7.89 -7.87
C LEU A 18 -17.49 -8.97 -7.03
N THR A 19 -18.74 -9.28 -7.34
CA THR A 19 -19.54 -10.15 -6.48
C THR A 19 -18.76 -11.45 -6.33
N TRP A 20 -18.85 -12.09 -5.17
CA TRP A 20 -18.21 -13.37 -4.85
C TRP A 20 -18.59 -14.53 -5.81
N ASN A 21 -19.38 -14.24 -6.85
CA ASN A 21 -19.73 -15.11 -7.96
C ASN A 21 -19.13 -14.57 -9.27
N LEU A 22 -17.80 -14.74 -9.43
CA LEU A 22 -17.07 -14.46 -10.68
C LEU A 22 -17.77 -15.06 -11.92
N ALA A 23 -18.42 -16.22 -11.77
CA ALA A 23 -19.15 -16.86 -12.86
C ALA A 23 -20.35 -16.01 -13.35
N GLU A 24 -21.08 -15.37 -12.44
CA GLU A 24 -22.20 -14.50 -12.81
C GLU A 24 -21.73 -13.20 -13.45
N ALA A 25 -20.64 -12.62 -12.93
CA ALA A 25 -20.02 -11.43 -13.49
C ALA A 25 -19.45 -11.68 -14.90
N ILE A 26 -18.76 -12.82 -15.09
CA ILE A 26 -18.22 -13.24 -16.39
C ILE A 26 -19.34 -13.47 -17.40
N ASN A 27 -20.47 -14.06 -16.99
CA ASN A 27 -21.59 -14.35 -17.88
C ASN A 27 -22.49 -13.14 -18.21
N ASN A 28 -22.23 -11.97 -17.60
CA ASN A 28 -23.01 -10.77 -17.87
C ASN A 28 -22.55 -10.10 -19.18
N LEU A 29 -23.39 -10.19 -20.22
CA LEU A 29 -23.10 -9.64 -21.56
C LEU A 29 -22.85 -8.11 -21.57
N ALA A 30 -23.54 -7.36 -20.71
CA ALA A 30 -23.33 -5.92 -20.60
C ALA A 30 -21.95 -5.60 -19.96
N HIS A 31 -21.55 -6.40 -18.97
CA HIS A 31 -20.21 -6.33 -18.40
C HIS A 31 -19.16 -6.67 -19.46
N GLN A 32 -19.32 -7.80 -20.16
CA GLN A 32 -18.41 -8.20 -21.24
C GLN A 32 -18.26 -7.14 -22.32
N ALA A 33 -19.36 -6.49 -22.74
CA ALA A 33 -19.32 -5.43 -23.75
C ALA A 33 -18.53 -4.20 -23.26
N ARG A 34 -18.70 -3.80 -22.00
CA ARG A 34 -17.92 -2.70 -21.39
C ARG A 34 -16.45 -3.04 -21.31
N VAL A 35 -16.10 -4.23 -20.82
CA VAL A 35 -14.71 -4.67 -20.63
C VAL A 35 -13.99 -4.89 -21.96
N LYS A 36 -14.68 -5.39 -23.00
CA LYS A 36 -14.11 -5.57 -24.35
C LYS A 36 -13.52 -4.30 -24.95
N GLY A 37 -14.03 -3.11 -24.60
CA GLY A 37 -13.47 -1.84 -25.05
C GLY A 37 -12.12 -1.50 -24.42
N PHE A 38 -11.82 -2.06 -23.25
CA PHE A 38 -10.57 -1.85 -22.51
C PHE A 38 -9.56 -3.00 -22.70
N LEU A 39 -10.03 -4.17 -23.15
CA LEU A 39 -9.17 -5.31 -23.47
C LEU A 39 -8.47 -5.10 -24.83
N PRO A 40 -7.17 -5.37 -24.94
CA PRO A 40 -6.51 -5.42 -26.24
C PRO A 40 -7.11 -6.57 -27.05
N GLY A 41 -7.17 -6.42 -28.38
CA GLY A 41 -7.66 -7.48 -29.30
C GLY A 41 -6.88 -8.79 -29.19
N GLY A 42 -5.69 -8.77 -28.60
CA GLY A 42 -4.93 -9.92 -28.13
C GLY A 42 -3.78 -9.48 -27.22
N LEU A 43 -3.40 -10.32 -26.25
CA LEU A 43 -2.21 -10.10 -25.43
C LEU A 43 -0.96 -10.57 -26.18
N SER A 44 0.05 -9.72 -26.22
CA SER A 44 1.37 -9.97 -26.78
C SER A 44 2.43 -9.43 -25.83
N ILE A 45 3.67 -9.89 -25.95
CA ILE A 45 4.78 -9.41 -25.10
C ILE A 45 4.95 -7.88 -25.14
N TRP A 46 4.57 -7.24 -26.25
CA TRP A 46 4.68 -5.80 -26.46
C TRP A 46 3.59 -4.97 -25.77
N ASN A 47 2.41 -5.56 -25.54
CA ASN A 47 1.28 -4.86 -24.91
C ASN A 47 0.94 -5.40 -23.50
N TYR A 48 1.59 -6.48 -23.09
CA TYR A 48 1.39 -7.12 -21.80
C TYR A 48 1.63 -6.13 -20.65
N SER A 49 2.78 -5.43 -20.66
CA SER A 49 3.11 -4.49 -19.58
C SER A 49 2.10 -3.36 -19.47
N GLU A 50 1.75 -2.72 -20.59
CA GLU A 50 0.84 -1.57 -20.59
C GLU A 50 -0.57 -1.97 -20.19
N PHE A 51 -1.03 -3.14 -20.62
CA PHE A 51 -2.32 -3.66 -20.21
C PHE A 51 -2.41 -3.90 -18.70
N TRP A 52 -1.44 -4.61 -18.12
CA TRP A 52 -1.45 -4.89 -16.68
C TRP A 52 -1.19 -3.64 -15.82
N LYS A 53 -0.41 -2.66 -16.33
CA LYS A 53 -0.28 -1.34 -15.69
C LYS A 53 -1.63 -0.66 -15.52
N VAL A 54 -2.43 -0.60 -16.58
CA VAL A 54 -3.75 0.01 -16.54
C VAL A 54 -4.66 -0.71 -15.54
N LEU A 55 -4.70 -2.04 -15.57
CA LEU A 55 -5.51 -2.81 -14.61
C LEU A 55 -5.06 -2.59 -13.16
N LEU A 56 -3.76 -2.55 -12.90
CA LEU A 56 -3.22 -2.29 -11.56
C LEU A 56 -3.56 -0.89 -11.08
N HIS A 57 -3.47 0.14 -11.93
CA HIS A 57 -3.89 1.50 -11.55
C HIS A 57 -5.38 1.60 -11.26
N LEU A 58 -6.22 0.90 -12.02
CA LEU A 58 -7.66 0.85 -11.74
C LEU A 58 -7.96 0.20 -10.38
N GLU A 59 -7.25 -0.88 -10.04
CA GLU A 59 -7.35 -1.54 -8.74
C GLU A 59 -6.86 -0.62 -7.61
N GLU A 60 -5.73 0.06 -7.80
CA GLU A 60 -5.19 1.03 -6.83
C GLU A 60 -6.16 2.19 -6.58
N ASP A 61 -6.80 2.71 -7.64
CA ASP A 61 -7.81 3.77 -7.53
C ASP A 61 -9.05 3.28 -6.78
N MET A 62 -9.54 2.08 -7.11
CA MET A 62 -10.68 1.47 -6.44
C MET A 62 -10.39 1.24 -4.95
N GLN A 63 -9.23 0.65 -4.62
CA GLN A 63 -8.82 0.44 -3.23
C GLN A 63 -8.64 1.75 -2.47
N SER A 64 -8.06 2.77 -3.11
CA SER A 64 -7.89 4.11 -2.51
C SER A 64 -9.24 4.74 -2.18
N MET A 65 -10.22 4.58 -3.06
CA MET A 65 -11.57 5.06 -2.87
C MET A 65 -12.32 4.30 -1.78
N GLU A 66 -12.23 2.97 -1.76
CA GLU A 66 -12.80 2.15 -0.69
C GLU A 66 -12.21 2.50 0.67
N LEU A 67 -10.89 2.70 0.76
CA LEU A 67 -10.21 3.16 1.97
C LEU A 67 -10.71 4.55 2.40
N SER A 68 -10.98 5.44 1.45
CA SER A 68 -11.46 6.79 1.74
C SER A 68 -12.83 6.81 2.41
N CYS A 69 -13.67 5.80 2.21
CA CYS A 69 -14.95 5.64 2.89
C CYS A 69 -14.81 5.43 4.41
N TYR A 70 -13.62 5.01 4.86
CA TYR A 70 -13.31 4.84 6.29
C TYR A 70 -12.59 6.05 6.89
N ASN A 71 -12.40 7.14 6.14
CA ASN A 71 -11.84 8.37 6.69
C ASN A 71 -12.67 8.85 7.87
N LEU A 72 -11.99 9.23 8.95
CA LEU A 72 -12.65 9.64 10.19
C LEU A 72 -12.50 11.15 10.36
N SER A 73 -13.56 11.79 10.83
CA SER A 73 -13.54 13.18 11.26
C SER A 73 -13.85 13.26 12.73
N ASN A 74 -13.17 14.16 13.43
CA ASN A 74 -13.43 14.46 14.84
C ASN A 74 -13.35 13.23 15.76
N THR A 75 -12.45 12.28 15.47
CA THR A 75 -12.29 11.03 16.23
C THR A 75 -11.33 11.19 17.41
N GLU A 76 -11.50 10.37 18.44
CA GLU A 76 -10.67 10.44 19.65
C GLU A 76 -9.29 9.82 19.41
N MET A 77 -8.25 10.56 19.80
CA MET A 77 -6.87 10.07 19.79
C MET A 77 -6.18 10.39 21.12
N LYS A 78 -5.57 9.36 21.72
CA LYS A 78 -4.91 9.43 23.04
C LYS A 78 -3.40 9.44 22.87
N ALA A 79 -2.73 10.36 23.56
CA ALA A 79 -1.28 10.38 23.63
C ALA A 79 -0.80 9.32 24.64
N VAL A 80 -0.17 8.25 24.15
CA VAL A 80 0.44 7.17 24.93
C VAL A 80 1.94 7.16 24.63
N TYR A 81 2.62 8.23 25.03
CA TYR A 81 3.99 8.51 24.60
C TYR A 81 4.93 7.30 24.76
N PRO A 82 5.75 6.99 23.74
CA PRO A 82 5.98 7.76 22.50
C PRO A 82 4.97 7.51 21.37
N LYS A 83 3.91 6.72 21.61
CA LYS A 83 2.89 6.34 20.63
C LYS A 83 1.63 7.18 20.76
N TYR A 84 0.79 7.11 19.75
CA TYR A 84 -0.57 7.63 19.80
C TYR A 84 -1.56 6.54 19.51
N ARG A 85 -2.63 6.49 20.30
CA ARG A 85 -3.68 5.49 20.16
C ARG A 85 -4.90 6.12 19.53
N LEU A 86 -5.27 5.62 18.35
CA LEU A 86 -6.38 6.09 17.56
C LEU A 86 -7.56 5.13 17.67
N SER A 87 -8.74 5.63 18.02
CA SER A 87 -9.98 4.84 17.98
C SER A 87 -10.52 4.76 16.56
N VAL A 88 -10.69 3.55 16.04
CA VAL A 88 -11.19 3.29 14.69
C VAL A 88 -12.47 2.43 14.77
N PRO A 89 -13.65 3.04 14.57
CA PRO A 89 -14.90 2.28 14.48
C PRO A 89 -14.85 1.27 13.34
N GLY A 90 -15.37 0.06 13.57
CA GLY A 90 -15.40 -1.01 12.54
C GLY A 90 -14.13 -1.83 12.39
N LEU A 91 -13.01 -1.44 13.03
CA LEU A 91 -11.74 -2.16 12.89
C LEU A 91 -11.83 -3.64 13.30
N SER A 92 -12.64 -3.94 14.32
CA SER A 92 -12.92 -5.32 14.78
C SER A 92 -13.64 -6.19 13.74
N GLU A 93 -14.26 -5.57 12.74
CA GLU A 93 -14.94 -6.24 11.62
C GLU A 93 -14.01 -6.39 10.41
N GLY A 94 -12.72 -6.04 10.56
CA GLY A 94 -11.73 -6.06 9.49
C GLY A 94 -11.80 -4.85 8.56
N LYS A 95 -12.46 -3.75 8.97
CA LYS A 95 -12.72 -2.58 8.13
C LYS A 95 -12.43 -1.26 8.88
N PRO A 96 -11.54 -0.39 8.38
CA PRO A 96 -10.68 -0.58 7.21
C PRO A 96 -9.68 -1.72 7.40
N SER A 97 -9.27 -2.35 6.30
CA SER A 97 -8.12 -3.27 6.33
C SER A 97 -6.87 -2.44 6.59
N ALA A 98 -6.24 -2.64 7.74
CA ALA A 98 -5.00 -1.98 8.13
C ALA A 98 -3.99 -3.05 8.53
N ILE A 99 -2.74 -2.87 8.10
CA ILE A 99 -1.60 -3.71 8.48
C ILE A 99 -0.55 -2.88 9.20
N VAL A 100 0.32 -3.55 9.97
CA VAL A 100 1.48 -2.90 10.57
C VAL A 100 2.38 -2.38 9.46
N GLY A 101 2.77 -1.11 9.54
CA GLY A 101 3.54 -0.41 8.53
C GLY A 101 2.71 0.53 7.64
N ASP A 102 1.37 0.43 7.67
CA ASP A 102 0.52 1.32 6.88
C ASP A 102 0.67 2.79 7.28
N LYS A 103 0.53 3.67 6.29
CA LYS A 103 0.55 5.11 6.49
C LYS A 103 -0.86 5.65 6.68
N ILE A 104 -1.00 6.47 7.70
CA ILE A 104 -2.25 7.16 8.03
C ILE A 104 -1.92 8.64 8.17
N LEU A 105 -2.71 9.50 7.56
CA LEU A 105 -2.59 10.95 7.72
C LEU A 105 -3.50 11.40 8.86
N VAL A 106 -2.95 12.21 9.76
CA VAL A 106 -3.65 12.72 10.94
C VAL A 106 -3.56 14.24 10.97
N LYS A 107 -4.69 14.90 11.22
CA LYS A 107 -4.80 16.35 11.40
C LYS A 107 -5.50 16.64 12.71
N LYS A 108 -5.10 17.68 13.44
CA LYS A 108 -5.80 18.10 14.66
C LYS A 108 -7.11 18.79 14.25
N SER A 109 -8.26 18.33 14.74
CA SER A 109 -9.56 18.89 14.32
C SER A 109 -9.77 20.34 14.77
N ASN A 110 -9.07 20.78 15.83
CA ASN A 110 -9.14 22.14 16.37
C ASN A 110 -8.07 23.10 15.78
N ASP A 111 -7.27 22.63 14.82
CA ASP A 111 -6.24 23.44 14.19
C ASP A 111 -6.72 23.89 12.81
N ASP A 112 -6.81 25.20 12.61
CA ASP A 112 -7.14 25.81 11.32
C ASP A 112 -6.01 25.63 10.29
N SER A 113 -4.82 25.17 10.73
CA SER A 113 -3.75 24.83 9.81
C SER A 113 -4.15 23.65 8.92
N ASP A 114 -3.83 23.69 7.62
CA ASP A 114 -4.05 22.55 6.73
C ASP A 114 -2.93 21.49 6.79
N SER A 115 -2.27 21.41 7.95
CA SER A 115 -1.10 20.56 8.13
C SER A 115 -1.52 19.13 8.47
N TRP A 116 -1.28 18.20 7.55
CA TRP A 116 -1.43 16.78 7.77
C TRP A 116 -0.11 16.17 8.24
N TYR A 117 -0.19 15.35 9.28
CA TYR A 117 0.95 14.64 9.86
C TYR A 117 0.88 13.17 9.49
N MET A 118 2.01 12.61 9.04
CA MET A 118 2.10 11.19 8.71
C MET A 118 2.30 10.38 9.98
N GLY A 119 1.40 9.43 10.21
CA GLY A 119 1.48 8.36 11.19
C GLY A 119 1.73 7.02 10.53
N ILE A 120 2.52 6.16 11.17
CA ILE A 120 2.77 4.78 10.76
C ILE A 120 2.11 3.85 11.76
N VAL A 121 1.30 2.90 11.27
CA VAL A 121 0.68 1.86 12.10
C VAL A 121 1.76 0.95 12.66
N HIS A 122 1.82 0.86 13.98
CA HIS A 122 2.81 0.03 14.68
C HIS A 122 2.19 -1.20 15.33
N ALA A 123 0.98 -1.08 15.86
CA ALA A 123 0.23 -2.21 16.37
C ALA A 123 -1.27 -2.03 16.12
N ILE A 124 -1.96 -3.15 15.96
CA ILE A 124 -3.39 -3.22 15.69
C ILE A 124 -4.04 -3.89 16.89
N GLY A 125 -4.91 -3.15 17.59
CA GLY A 125 -5.79 -3.67 18.63
C GLY A 125 -7.17 -4.01 18.09
N PHE A 126 -8.10 -4.33 18.99
CA PHE A 126 -9.45 -4.73 18.60
C PHE A 126 -10.26 -3.61 17.94
N LYS A 127 -10.19 -2.39 18.48
CA LYS A 127 -10.87 -1.18 17.95
C LYS A 127 -9.95 0.03 17.87
N GLU A 128 -8.66 -0.19 18.06
CA GLU A 128 -7.67 0.87 18.25
C GLU A 128 -6.42 0.56 17.44
N LEU A 129 -5.80 1.61 16.89
CA LEU A 129 -4.50 1.53 16.24
C LEU A 129 -3.47 2.30 17.07
N ASP A 130 -2.31 1.70 17.32
CA ASP A 130 -1.17 2.39 17.89
C ASP A 130 -0.29 2.90 16.75
N LEU A 131 -0.09 4.22 16.70
CA LEU A 131 0.61 4.94 15.64
C LEU A 131 1.88 5.61 16.17
N TYR A 132 2.92 5.62 15.34
CA TYR A 132 4.04 6.57 15.47
C TYR A 132 3.83 7.72 14.50
N VAL A 133 3.67 8.93 15.03
CA VAL A 133 3.48 10.14 14.23
C VAL A 133 4.77 10.95 14.19
N ASN A 134 5.06 11.56 13.05
CA ASN A 134 6.30 12.34 12.84
C ASN A 134 6.47 13.46 13.90
N GLY A 135 7.73 13.84 14.17
CA GLY A 135 8.18 14.63 15.33
C GLY A 135 7.64 16.06 15.48
N GLY A 136 6.80 16.55 14.56
CA GLY A 136 6.07 17.82 14.72
C GLY A 136 4.67 17.66 15.34
N PHE A 137 4.18 16.42 15.48
CA PHE A 137 2.85 16.16 16.01
C PHE A 137 2.89 15.92 17.52
N SER A 138 2.11 16.71 18.25
CA SER A 138 1.91 16.55 19.69
C SER A 138 0.45 16.75 20.07
N LEU A 139 -0.04 15.91 20.96
CA LEU A 139 -1.38 16.03 21.54
C LEU A 139 -1.29 16.28 23.05
N HIS A 140 -2.26 17.03 23.59
CA HIS A 140 -2.40 17.19 25.04
C HIS A 140 -2.87 15.88 25.68
N ARG A 141 -2.79 15.77 27.01
CA ARG A 141 -2.97 14.48 27.71
C ARG A 141 -4.41 13.95 27.67
N SER A 142 -5.41 14.74 27.30
CA SER A 142 -6.82 14.32 27.26
C SER A 142 -7.66 15.07 26.22
N GLY A 143 -8.60 14.35 25.59
CA GLY A 143 -9.74 14.95 24.88
C GLY A 143 -9.44 15.55 23.50
N ASN A 144 -8.31 15.21 22.87
CA ASN A 144 -8.03 15.73 21.54
C ASN A 144 -8.81 14.95 20.49
N LYS A 145 -9.41 15.70 19.57
CA LYS A 145 -10.06 15.17 18.39
C LYS A 145 -9.19 15.42 17.18
N VAL A 146 -9.13 14.41 16.32
CA VAL A 146 -8.33 14.43 15.11
C VAL A 146 -9.18 14.01 13.91
N ASP A 147 -8.79 14.50 12.75
CA ASP A 147 -9.26 14.01 11.47
C ASP A 147 -8.21 13.05 10.93
N VAL A 148 -8.68 11.96 10.34
CA VAL A 148 -7.86 10.83 9.91
C VAL A 148 -8.19 10.51 8.46
N ARG A 149 -7.15 10.37 7.66
CA ARG A 149 -7.26 9.83 6.31
C ARG A 149 -6.41 8.58 6.18
N PHE A 150 -7.05 7.50 5.74
CA PHE A 150 -6.35 6.28 5.36
C PHE A 150 -5.79 6.47 3.95
N GLN A 151 -4.53 6.09 3.75
CA GLN A 151 -3.87 6.22 2.46
C GLN A 151 -3.33 4.86 2.03
N LEU A 152 -3.69 4.45 0.81
CA LEU A 152 -3.10 3.26 0.20
C LEU A 152 -1.61 3.50 -0.02
N LEU A 153 -0.79 2.58 0.48
CA LEU A 153 0.61 2.51 0.10
C LEU A 153 0.68 1.95 -1.31
N THR A 154 0.73 2.81 -2.33
CA THR A 154 0.95 2.34 -3.70
C THR A 154 2.42 1.93 -3.85
N PRO A 155 2.72 0.64 -4.08
CA PRO A 155 4.07 0.17 -4.32
C PRO A 155 4.44 0.37 -5.79
N ALA A 156 4.17 1.56 -6.35
CA ALA A 156 4.42 1.85 -7.76
C ALA A 156 5.87 1.55 -8.19
N ARG A 157 6.82 1.67 -7.24
CA ARG A 157 8.24 1.35 -7.43
C ARG A 157 8.55 -0.14 -7.57
N ILE A 158 7.71 -1.02 -7.04
CA ILE A 158 7.96 -2.47 -7.01
C ILE A 158 7.42 -3.13 -8.28
N LEU A 159 6.24 -2.72 -8.74
CA LEU A 159 5.53 -3.42 -9.81
C LEU A 159 6.02 -3.03 -11.22
N PHE A 160 6.53 -1.80 -11.38
CA PHE A 160 6.96 -1.28 -12.68
C PHE A 160 8.33 -0.60 -12.59
N PRO A 161 9.42 -1.38 -12.54
CA PRO A 161 10.76 -0.81 -12.60
C PRO A 161 10.97 -0.05 -13.92
N GLU A 162 11.54 1.15 -13.84
CA GLU A 162 12.03 1.93 -14.97
C GLU A 162 13.52 1.63 -15.14
N GLY A 163 14.12 2.00 -16.29
CA GLY A 163 15.57 1.81 -16.50
C GLY A 163 16.42 2.38 -15.35
N ARG A 164 16.05 3.58 -14.87
CA ARG A 164 16.66 4.22 -13.70
C ARG A 164 16.57 3.43 -12.38
N HIS A 165 15.60 2.53 -12.25
CA HIS A 165 15.46 1.67 -11.07
C HIS A 165 16.41 0.47 -11.12
N THR A 166 16.92 0.14 -12.31
CA THR A 166 17.96 -0.87 -12.54
C THR A 166 19.36 -0.26 -12.69
N ASP A 167 19.45 1.06 -12.87
CA ASP A 167 20.72 1.76 -12.98
C ASP A 167 21.57 1.56 -11.72
N GLY A 168 22.75 0.97 -11.90
CA GLY A 168 23.66 0.67 -10.80
C GLY A 168 23.46 -0.70 -10.14
N LEU A 169 22.44 -1.48 -10.53
CA LEU A 169 22.41 -2.91 -10.19
C LEU A 169 23.58 -3.59 -10.91
N ARG A 170 24.49 -4.16 -10.12
CA ARG A 170 25.66 -4.90 -10.61
C ARG A 170 25.55 -6.35 -10.15
N ARG A 171 26.01 -7.28 -10.99
CA ARG A 171 26.24 -8.65 -10.51
C ARG A 171 27.27 -8.63 -9.39
N CYS A 172 27.05 -9.48 -8.40
CA CYS A 172 27.89 -9.65 -7.23
C CYS A 172 29.33 -9.96 -7.66
N SER A 173 30.33 -9.32 -7.05
CA SER A 173 31.73 -9.67 -7.28
C SER A 173 32.13 -10.87 -6.41
N GLU A 174 33.10 -11.67 -6.88
CA GLU A 174 33.65 -12.80 -6.11
C GLU A 174 34.17 -12.37 -4.74
N ALA A 175 34.78 -11.18 -4.63
CA ALA A 175 35.23 -10.63 -3.37
C ALA A 175 34.09 -10.41 -2.36
N GLN A 176 32.90 -10.00 -2.85
CA GLN A 176 31.73 -9.82 -2.00
C GLN A 176 31.13 -11.17 -1.57
N LEU A 177 31.14 -12.18 -2.43
CA LEU A 177 30.70 -13.54 -2.11
C LEU A 177 31.57 -14.16 -1.00
N VAL A 178 32.88 -14.02 -1.09
CA VAL A 178 33.84 -14.55 -0.09
C VAL A 178 33.73 -13.82 1.26
N SER A 179 33.26 -12.57 1.26
CA SER A 179 33.10 -11.77 2.48
C SER A 179 31.87 -12.13 3.33
N LEU A 180 30.98 -13.00 2.83
CA LEU A 180 29.77 -13.40 3.54
C LEU A 180 30.09 -14.23 4.77
N ASN A 181 29.62 -13.77 5.93
CA ASN A 181 29.62 -14.58 7.14
C ASN A 181 28.33 -15.39 7.23
N LEU A 182 28.38 -16.65 6.80
CA LEU A 182 27.22 -17.53 6.74
C LEU A 182 26.90 -18.12 8.12
N MET A 183 25.68 -17.87 8.62
CA MET A 183 25.18 -18.55 9.83
C MET A 183 24.82 -20.02 9.56
N ASN A 184 24.33 -20.33 8.36
CA ASN A 184 24.05 -21.70 7.93
C ASN A 184 25.05 -22.12 6.86
N ALA A 185 25.98 -23.01 7.24
CA ALA A 185 27.02 -23.50 6.34
C ALA A 185 26.45 -24.29 5.14
N ALA A 186 25.24 -24.86 5.25
CA ALA A 186 24.60 -25.58 4.14
C ALA A 186 24.23 -24.66 2.96
N MET A 187 24.19 -23.34 3.16
CA MET A 187 23.98 -22.38 2.06
C MET A 187 25.24 -22.15 1.21
N ALA A 188 26.42 -22.59 1.68
CA ALA A 188 27.68 -22.41 0.95
C ALA A 188 27.66 -23.11 -0.42
N ASP A 189 26.90 -24.20 -0.54
CA ASP A 189 26.81 -24.99 -1.77
C ASP A 189 25.82 -24.39 -2.80
N HIS A 190 25.02 -23.38 -2.39
CA HIS A 190 23.99 -22.77 -3.24
C HIS A 190 24.42 -21.39 -3.74
N LEU A 191 25.22 -21.36 -4.81
CA LEU A 191 25.74 -20.11 -5.39
C LEU A 191 24.64 -19.08 -5.70
N GLU A 192 23.52 -19.51 -6.26
CA GLU A 192 22.39 -18.61 -6.59
C GLU A 192 21.81 -17.91 -5.34
N GLN A 193 21.72 -18.64 -4.22
CA GLN A 193 21.23 -18.08 -2.96
C GLN A 193 22.26 -17.12 -2.36
N LEU A 194 23.55 -17.45 -2.43
CA LEU A 194 24.63 -16.57 -1.99
C LEU A 194 24.66 -15.28 -2.82
N GLU A 195 24.57 -15.38 -4.14
CA GLU A 195 24.48 -14.22 -5.03
C GLU A 195 23.27 -13.35 -4.70
N ALA A 196 22.11 -13.95 -4.44
CA ALA A 196 20.91 -13.21 -4.03
C ALA A 196 21.14 -12.48 -2.70
N VAL A 197 21.71 -13.14 -1.68
CA VAL A 197 22.01 -12.53 -0.38
C VAL A 197 23.00 -11.38 -0.52
N VAL A 198 24.09 -11.56 -1.28
CA VAL A 198 25.07 -10.49 -1.54
C VAL A 198 24.40 -9.32 -2.26
N ALA A 199 23.59 -9.59 -3.27
CA ALA A 199 22.90 -8.57 -4.03
C ALA A 199 21.97 -7.76 -3.11
N ILE A 200 21.21 -8.44 -2.25
CA ILE A 200 20.31 -7.80 -1.28
C ILE A 200 21.10 -6.92 -0.30
N ALA A 201 22.19 -7.44 0.27
CA ALA A 201 22.97 -6.75 1.29
C ALA A 201 23.69 -5.51 0.77
N ASN A 202 24.07 -5.49 -0.51
CA ASN A 202 24.85 -4.42 -1.13
C ASN A 202 24.02 -3.47 -2.00
N MET A 203 22.69 -3.51 -1.89
CA MET A 203 21.83 -2.62 -2.65
C MET A 203 22.04 -1.14 -2.28
N PRO A 204 22.16 -0.25 -3.28
CA PRO A 204 22.03 1.18 -3.06
C PRO A 204 20.69 1.55 -2.40
N PRO A 205 20.66 2.59 -1.55
CA PRO A 205 19.40 3.12 -1.04
C PRO A 205 18.47 3.54 -2.18
N GLY A 206 17.22 3.04 -2.16
CA GLY A 206 16.22 3.33 -3.19
C GLY A 206 16.16 2.33 -4.35
N SER A 207 16.97 1.26 -4.32
CA SER A 207 16.84 0.10 -5.22
C SER A 207 15.48 -0.62 -5.07
N VAL A 208 15.09 -1.38 -6.10
CA VAL A 208 13.84 -2.16 -6.12
C VAL A 208 13.87 -3.29 -5.09
N ALA A 209 12.71 -3.62 -4.53
CA ALA A 209 12.59 -4.74 -3.60
C ALA A 209 12.84 -6.09 -4.32
N PHE A 210 13.47 -7.03 -3.63
CA PHE A 210 13.58 -8.41 -4.12
C PHE A 210 12.33 -9.22 -3.75
N VAL A 211 11.84 -10.01 -4.70
CA VAL A 211 10.89 -11.07 -4.42
C VAL A 211 11.69 -12.35 -4.24
N VAL A 212 11.83 -12.79 -2.99
CA VAL A 212 12.51 -14.04 -2.66
C VAL A 212 11.47 -15.16 -2.64
N PHE A 213 11.57 -16.07 -3.59
CA PHE A 213 10.78 -17.30 -3.56
C PHE A 213 11.56 -18.35 -2.77
N THR A 214 10.95 -18.86 -1.71
CA THR A 214 11.46 -20.06 -1.03
C THR A 214 10.76 -21.29 -1.61
N PRO A 215 11.44 -22.46 -1.70
CA PRO A 215 10.80 -23.70 -2.13
C PRO A 215 9.67 -24.14 -1.20
#